data_AF-A0AAN8UIM6-F1
#
_entry.id   AF-A0AAN8UIM6-F1
#
_cell.length_a   1.000
_cell.length_b   1.000
_cell.length_c   1.000
_cell.angle_alpha   90.00
_cell.angle_beta   90.00
_cell.angle_gamma   90.00
#
_symmetry.space_group_name_H-M   'P 1'
#
loop_
_entity.id
_entity.type
_entity.pdbx_description
1 polymer ?
#
loop_
_entity_poly.entity_id
_entity_poly.type
_entity_poly.pdbx_seq_one_letter_code
_entity_poly.pdbx_strand_id
1 'polypeptide(L)'
;MERTLERYERYSYVEGRLAATNSETLPGNWSLEYPMLVSKIEVLQRNHRHFLGNDLDPLSLRELQHLEQQLDTALKRIRTRKNQLMHESIVELQKKEKALQEQNNVLLKKLKENEKTLAERAQWEQNLGQNAAPLMLPPQTLLPLTIGPYQGREAIVEEEGEQARPANNTLMPPWMLRHLHG
;
A
#
# COMPACT_ATOMS: atom_id res chain seq x y z
N MET A 1 -56.18 31.88 7.34
CA MET A 1 -55.35 30.83 6.74
C MET A 1 -54.25 30.37 7.71
N GLU A 2 -53.38 31.26 8.19
CA GLU A 2 -52.33 30.92 9.17
C GLU A 2 -52.85 30.22 10.43
N ARG A 3 -53.80 30.84 11.16
CA ARG A 3 -54.43 30.26 12.37
C ARG A 3 -55.10 28.88 12.16
N THR A 4 -55.42 28.53 10.92
CA THR A 4 -55.96 27.21 10.54
C THR A 4 -54.86 26.21 10.20
N LEU A 5 -53.79 26.65 9.53
CA LEU A 5 -52.58 25.86 9.27
C LEU A 5 -51.87 25.50 10.57
N GLU A 6 -51.63 26.49 11.43
CA GLU A 6 -50.99 26.36 12.74
C GLU A 6 -51.78 25.43 13.68
N ARG A 7 -53.11 25.41 13.56
CA ARG A 7 -53.97 24.44 14.26
C ARG A 7 -53.75 23.04 13.68
N TYR A 8 -53.76 22.89 12.36
CA TYR A 8 -53.55 21.62 11.68
C TYR A 8 -52.18 21.01 11.99
N GLU A 9 -51.13 21.82 12.01
CA GLU A 9 -49.75 21.45 12.33
C GLU A 9 -49.59 20.97 13.77
N ARG A 10 -50.24 21.63 14.73
CA ARG A 10 -50.28 21.13 16.13
C ARG A 10 -51.01 19.80 16.25
N TYR A 11 -52.14 19.61 15.55
CA TYR A 11 -52.87 18.35 15.59
C TYR A 11 -52.09 17.22 14.90
N SER A 12 -51.53 17.45 13.71
CA SER A 12 -50.72 16.44 13.00
C SER A 12 -49.44 16.07 13.76
N TYR A 13 -48.81 17.01 14.46
CA TYR A 13 -47.66 16.74 15.33
C TYR A 13 -48.03 15.87 16.55
N VAL A 14 -49.17 16.13 17.19
CA VAL A 14 -49.65 15.33 18.33
C VAL A 14 -50.12 13.94 17.89
N GLU A 15 -50.85 13.87 16.78
CA GLU A 15 -51.36 12.61 16.21
C GLU A 15 -50.22 11.74 15.66
N GLY A 16 -49.24 12.34 15.00
CA GLY A 16 -47.99 11.68 14.61
C GLY A 16 -47.20 11.13 15.79
N ARG A 17 -47.13 11.84 16.92
CA ARG A 17 -46.50 11.34 18.16
C ARG A 17 -47.25 10.17 18.79
N LEU A 18 -48.59 10.15 18.72
CA LEU A 18 -49.39 9.06 19.26
C LEU A 18 -49.31 7.81 18.37
N ALA A 19 -49.30 7.97 17.05
CA ALA A 19 -49.06 6.89 16.10
C ALA A 19 -47.62 6.33 16.19
N ALA A 20 -46.62 7.18 16.41
CA ALA A 20 -45.20 6.80 16.48
C ALA A 20 -44.85 5.87 17.65
N THR A 21 -45.70 5.76 18.69
CA THR A 21 -45.48 4.79 19.78
C THR A 21 -45.68 3.33 19.35
N ASN A 22 -46.34 3.09 18.22
CA ASN A 22 -46.80 1.77 17.81
C ASN A 22 -46.14 1.25 16.50
N SER A 23 -45.20 1.99 15.92
CA SER A 23 -44.47 1.53 14.73
C SER A 23 -43.00 1.94 14.82
N GLU A 24 -42.16 0.96 15.16
CA GLU A 24 -40.75 1.00 14.77
C GLU A 24 -40.68 1.14 13.23
N THR A 25 -39.72 1.91 12.72
CA THR A 25 -39.45 2.15 11.29
C THR A 25 -40.59 2.70 10.41
N LEU A 26 -40.67 4.03 10.24
CA LEU A 26 -40.97 4.75 8.97
C LEU A 26 -40.62 6.27 9.12
N PRO A 27 -40.61 7.13 8.07
CA PRO A 27 -39.66 8.24 7.95
C PRO A 27 -40.25 9.57 8.44
N GLY A 28 -40.72 9.61 9.70
CA GLY A 28 -41.53 10.72 10.23
C GLY A 28 -40.76 11.89 10.86
N ASN A 29 -39.45 11.77 11.12
CA ASN A 29 -38.71 12.76 11.93
C ASN A 29 -37.80 13.71 11.12
N TRP A 30 -37.79 13.65 9.78
CA TRP A 30 -36.87 14.44 8.95
C TRP A 30 -36.93 15.95 9.20
N SER A 31 -38.10 16.50 9.55
CA SER A 31 -38.28 17.91 9.91
C SER A 31 -37.55 18.34 11.18
N LEU A 32 -37.20 17.41 12.06
CA LEU A 32 -36.45 17.64 13.30
C LEU A 32 -34.98 17.17 13.18
N GLU A 33 -34.77 15.98 12.60
CA GLU A 33 -33.43 15.41 12.38
C GLU A 33 -32.57 16.28 11.46
N TYR A 34 -33.16 16.84 10.39
CA TYR A 34 -32.39 17.65 9.43
C TYR A 34 -31.85 18.94 10.06
N PRO A 35 -32.65 19.80 10.74
CA PRO A 35 -32.11 20.95 11.48
C PRO A 35 -31.05 20.55 12.52
N MET A 36 -31.27 19.47 13.28
CA MET A 36 -30.30 18.98 14.26
C MET A 36 -28.97 18.57 13.62
N LEU A 37 -29.03 17.88 12.47
CA LEU A 37 -27.85 17.48 11.70
C LEU A 37 -27.12 18.70 11.11
N VAL A 38 -27.85 19.68 10.56
CA VAL A 38 -27.28 20.94 10.05
C VAL A 38 -26.55 21.70 11.16
N SER A 39 -27.18 21.92 12.32
CA SER A 39 -26.52 22.56 13.47
C SER A 39 -25.29 21.78 13.96
N LYS A 40 -25.32 20.43 13.89
CA LYS A 40 -24.15 19.60 14.22
C LYS A 40 -23.01 19.79 13.23
N ILE A 41 -23.30 19.85 11.93
CA ILE A 41 -22.33 20.12 10.85
C ILE A 41 -21.72 21.51 11.03
N GLU A 42 -22.52 22.54 11.28
CA GLU A 42 -22.03 23.90 11.52
C GLU A 42 -21.07 23.99 12.71
N VAL A 43 -21.39 23.32 13.83
CA VAL A 43 -20.48 23.24 15.00
C VAL A 43 -19.18 22.51 14.65
N LEU A 44 -19.26 21.40 13.91
CA LEU A 44 -18.06 20.66 13.48
C LEU A 44 -17.18 21.49 12.52
N GLN A 45 -17.78 22.19 11.56
CA GLN A 45 -17.07 23.08 10.63
C GLN A 45 -16.44 24.26 11.36
N ARG A 46 -17.15 24.89 12.30
CA ARG A 46 -16.63 25.99 13.13
C ARG A 46 -15.43 25.50 13.96
N ASN A 47 -15.56 24.35 14.64
CA ASN A 47 -14.45 23.75 15.38
C ASN A 47 -13.27 23.40 14.48
N HIS A 48 -13.50 22.90 13.26
CA HIS A 48 -12.44 22.65 12.29
C HIS A 48 -11.69 23.94 11.91
N ARG A 49 -12.40 25.06 11.71
CA ARG A 49 -11.77 26.36 11.48
C ARG A 49 -10.94 26.83 12.69
N HIS A 50 -11.44 26.66 13.91
CA HIS A 50 -10.67 26.93 15.14
C HIS A 50 -9.38 26.09 15.22
N PHE A 51 -9.45 24.79 14.92
CA PHE A 51 -8.26 23.90 14.90
C PHE A 51 -7.24 24.29 13.82
N LEU A 52 -7.67 24.97 12.76
CA LEU A 52 -6.81 25.55 11.73
C LEU A 52 -6.32 26.97 12.07
N GLY A 53 -6.68 27.52 13.23
CA GLY A 53 -6.29 28.87 13.66
C GLY A 53 -7.18 30.02 13.13
N ASN A 54 -8.34 29.71 12.57
CA ASN A 54 -9.28 30.70 12.01
C ASN A 54 -10.49 30.92 12.94
N ASP A 55 -11.21 32.03 12.74
CA ASP A 55 -12.39 32.44 13.53
C ASP A 55 -12.15 32.46 15.06
N LEU A 56 -10.95 32.86 15.51
CA LEU A 56 -10.57 32.81 16.92
C LEU A 56 -11.03 34.01 17.75
N ASP A 57 -11.28 35.17 17.14
CA ASP A 57 -11.68 36.42 17.83
C ASP A 57 -12.88 36.28 18.80
N PRO A 58 -13.90 35.43 18.55
CA PRO A 58 -15.01 35.25 19.48
C PRO A 58 -14.70 34.39 20.72
N LEU A 59 -13.54 33.71 20.77
CA LEU A 59 -13.22 32.80 21.88
C LEU A 59 -12.69 33.56 23.09
N SER A 60 -13.13 33.17 24.27
CA SER A 60 -12.52 33.62 25.53
C SER A 60 -11.12 33.01 25.71
N LEU A 61 -10.28 33.67 26.50
CA LEU A 61 -8.93 33.17 26.86
C LEU A 61 -8.95 31.72 27.38
N ARG A 62 -9.98 31.32 28.14
CA ARG A 62 -10.13 29.96 28.66
C ARG A 62 -10.39 28.94 27.54
N GLU A 63 -11.22 29.30 26.56
CA GLU A 63 -11.50 28.45 25.40
C GLU A 63 -10.29 28.32 24.50
N LEU A 64 -9.53 29.41 24.33
CA LEU A 64 -8.28 29.43 23.57
C LEU A 64 -7.21 28.52 24.22
N GLN A 65 -7.05 28.60 25.55
CA GLN A 65 -6.18 27.69 26.32
C GLN A 65 -6.62 26.23 26.21
N HIS A 66 -7.93 25.96 26.19
CA HIS A 66 -8.44 24.60 26.00
C HIS A 66 -8.15 24.07 24.59
N LEU A 67 -8.34 24.90 23.56
CA LEU A 67 -8.02 24.60 22.17
C LEU A 67 -6.53 24.28 21.98
N GLU A 68 -5.64 25.09 22.58
CA GLU A 68 -4.19 24.86 22.61
C GLU A 68 -3.83 23.51 23.24
N GLN A 69 -4.38 23.20 24.42
CA GLN A 69 -4.15 21.92 25.10
C GLN A 69 -4.63 20.71 24.30
N GLN A 70 -5.77 20.84 23.59
CA GLN A 70 -6.27 19.80 22.69
C GLN A 70 -5.31 19.57 21.52
N LEU A 71 -4.84 20.64 20.88
CA LEU A 71 -3.91 20.59 19.75
C LEU A 71 -2.54 20.00 20.14
N ASP A 72 -1.95 20.46 21.25
CA ASP A 72 -0.69 19.91 21.76
C ASP A 72 -0.82 18.41 22.12
N THR A 73 -1.92 18.02 22.78
CA THR A 73 -2.19 16.60 23.09
C THR A 73 -2.33 15.75 21.84
N ALA A 74 -3.05 16.24 20.83
CA ALA A 74 -3.21 15.55 19.54
C ALA A 74 -1.87 15.45 18.79
N LEU A 75 -1.09 16.53 18.75
CA LEU A 75 0.21 16.59 18.08
C LEU A 75 1.25 15.67 18.76
N LYS A 76 1.26 15.61 20.10
CA LYS A 76 2.05 14.62 20.87
C LYS A 76 1.67 13.19 20.48
N ARG A 77 0.38 12.83 20.45
CA ARG A 77 -0.09 11.51 20.02
C ARG A 77 0.33 11.16 18.59
N ILE A 78 0.17 12.10 17.65
CA ILE A 78 0.58 11.93 16.24
C ILE A 78 2.10 11.70 16.14
N ARG A 79 2.91 12.51 16.83
CA ARG A 79 4.37 12.38 16.84
C ARG A 79 4.80 11.03 17.42
N THR A 80 4.25 10.62 18.56
CA THR A 80 4.53 9.32 19.18
C THR A 80 4.17 8.17 18.22
N ARG A 81 2.99 8.20 17.58
CA ARG A 81 2.61 7.12 16.65
C ARG A 81 3.47 7.08 15.39
N LYS A 82 3.85 8.24 14.83
CA LYS A 82 4.79 8.32 13.69
C LYS A 82 6.16 7.76 14.05
N ASN A 83 6.72 8.15 15.21
CA ASN A 83 8.01 7.65 15.67
C ASN A 83 7.98 6.14 15.93
N GLN A 84 6.90 5.62 16.52
CA GLN A 84 6.70 4.19 16.75
C GLN A 84 6.69 3.40 15.44
N LEU A 85 5.88 3.82 14.45
CA LEU A 85 5.82 3.18 13.12
C LEU A 85 7.16 3.23 12.38
N MET A 86 7.89 4.35 12.49
CA MET A 86 9.23 4.49 11.92
C MET A 86 10.23 3.52 12.58
N HIS A 87 10.18 3.36 13.90
CA HIS A 87 11.03 2.41 14.62
C HIS A 87 10.71 0.96 14.28
N GLU A 88 9.41 0.60 14.21
CA GLU A 88 8.94 -0.71 13.74
C GLU A 88 9.50 -1.05 12.34
N SER A 89 9.42 -0.10 11.39
CA SER A 89 9.97 -0.24 10.04
C SER A 89 11.51 -0.41 10.03
N ILE A 90 12.24 0.39 10.81
CA ILE A 90 13.71 0.26 10.94
C ILE A 90 14.09 -1.13 11.47
N VAL A 91 13.39 -1.63 12.50
CA VAL A 91 13.64 -2.97 13.08
C VAL A 91 13.33 -4.07 12.06
N GLU A 92 12.25 -3.94 11.28
CA GLU A 92 11.93 -4.90 10.22
C GLU A 92 13.00 -4.95 9.12
N LEU A 93 13.47 -3.77 8.67
CA LEU A 93 14.52 -3.65 7.66
C LEU A 93 15.86 -4.23 8.17
N GLN A 94 16.26 -3.91 9.40
CA GLN A 94 17.46 -4.49 10.03
C GLN A 94 17.38 -6.02 10.17
N LYS A 95 16.18 -6.57 10.39
CA LYS A 95 15.97 -8.02 10.41
C LYS A 95 16.14 -8.65 9.02
N LYS A 96 15.62 -7.99 7.97
CA LYS A 96 15.80 -8.42 6.57
C LYS A 96 17.27 -8.33 6.13
N GLU A 97 17.96 -7.24 6.46
CA GLU A 97 19.39 -7.05 6.23
C GLU A 97 20.21 -8.20 6.83
N LYS A 98 20.03 -8.51 8.12
CA LYS A 98 20.73 -9.61 8.81
C LYS A 98 20.45 -10.98 8.17
N ALA A 99 19.20 -11.24 7.77
CA ALA A 99 18.83 -12.49 7.12
C ALA A 99 19.49 -12.65 5.74
N LEU A 100 19.50 -11.58 4.93
CA LEU A 100 20.17 -11.56 3.63
C LEU A 100 21.69 -11.67 3.76
N GLN A 101 22.29 -11.01 4.76
CA GLN A 101 23.72 -11.09 5.03
C GLN A 101 24.14 -12.52 5.40
N GLU A 102 23.35 -13.23 6.20
CA GLU A 102 23.65 -14.63 6.53
C GLU A 102 23.46 -15.57 5.32
N GLN A 103 22.43 -15.37 4.51
CA GLN A 103 22.28 -16.09 3.24
C GLN A 103 23.48 -15.86 2.30
N ASN A 104 23.95 -14.63 2.19
CA ASN A 104 25.12 -14.27 1.39
C ASN A 104 26.40 -14.93 1.96
N ASN A 105 26.62 -14.90 3.27
CA ASN A 105 27.72 -15.60 3.94
C ASN A 105 27.72 -17.11 3.63
N VAL A 106 26.55 -17.76 3.63
CA VAL A 106 26.40 -19.18 3.28
C VAL A 106 26.73 -19.43 1.80
N LEU A 107 26.26 -18.59 0.89
CA LEU A 107 26.56 -18.70 -0.54
C LEU A 107 28.05 -18.48 -0.83
N LEU A 108 28.69 -17.49 -0.20
CA LEU A 108 30.13 -17.25 -0.30
C LEU A 108 30.97 -18.43 0.20
N LYS A 109 30.54 -19.12 1.27
CA LYS A 109 31.18 -20.36 1.73
C LYS A 109 31.05 -21.47 0.67
N LYS A 110 29.84 -21.70 0.14
CA LYS A 110 29.57 -22.70 -0.91
C LYS A 110 30.33 -22.44 -2.21
N LEU A 111 30.52 -21.17 -2.60
CA LEU A 111 31.32 -20.81 -3.77
C LEU A 111 32.79 -21.17 -3.56
N LYS A 112 33.38 -20.80 -2.41
CA LYS A 112 34.76 -21.16 -2.06
C LYS A 112 34.98 -22.67 -1.93
N GLU A 113 33.96 -23.43 -1.53
CA GLU A 113 34.00 -24.90 -1.51
C GLU A 113 33.95 -25.47 -2.94
N ASN A 114 33.04 -25.00 -3.79
CA ASN A 114 32.97 -25.42 -5.20
C ASN A 114 34.26 -25.09 -5.96
N GLU A 115 34.84 -23.91 -5.76
CA GLU A 115 36.11 -23.50 -6.37
C GLU A 115 37.25 -24.46 -6.01
N LYS A 116 37.33 -24.91 -4.74
CA LYS A 116 38.28 -25.93 -4.31
C LYS A 116 38.03 -27.28 -4.98
N THR A 117 36.80 -27.77 -4.98
CA THR A 117 36.48 -29.07 -5.61
C THR A 117 36.72 -29.06 -7.13
N LEU A 118 36.51 -27.92 -7.79
CA LEU A 118 36.85 -27.72 -9.20
C LEU A 118 38.36 -27.70 -9.42
N ALA A 119 39.13 -27.01 -8.57
CA ALA A 119 40.59 -26.98 -8.64
C ALA A 119 41.20 -28.37 -8.39
N GLU A 120 40.71 -29.09 -7.38
CA GLU A 120 41.10 -30.49 -7.10
C GLU A 120 40.78 -31.39 -8.29
N ARG A 121 39.58 -31.29 -8.86
CA ARG A 121 39.19 -32.06 -10.05
C ARG A 121 40.07 -31.76 -11.27
N ALA A 122 40.37 -30.49 -11.53
CA ALA A 122 41.27 -30.09 -12.61
C ALA A 122 42.70 -30.64 -12.40
N GLN A 123 43.20 -30.67 -11.16
CA GLN A 123 44.47 -31.31 -10.83
C GLN A 123 44.45 -32.82 -11.07
N TRP A 124 43.37 -33.53 -10.67
CA TRP A 124 43.20 -34.96 -10.95
C TRP A 124 43.18 -35.27 -12.45
N GLU A 125 42.43 -34.49 -13.24
CA GLU A 125 42.35 -34.64 -14.71
C GLU A 125 43.71 -34.36 -15.37
N GLN A 126 44.46 -33.35 -14.90
CA GLN A 126 45.81 -33.03 -15.40
C GLN A 126 46.87 -34.08 -15.02
N ASN A 127 46.71 -34.79 -13.91
CA ASN A 127 47.61 -35.87 -13.49
C ASN A 127 47.33 -37.18 -14.27
N LEU A 128 46.06 -37.42 -14.64
CA LEU A 128 45.68 -38.54 -15.50
C LEU A 128 46.25 -38.36 -16.93
N GLY A 129 46.29 -37.13 -17.44
CA GLY A 129 46.91 -36.79 -18.72
C GLY A 129 48.43 -36.98 -18.80
N GLN A 130 49.14 -37.02 -17.66
CA GLN A 130 50.59 -37.24 -17.61
C GLN A 130 50.99 -38.72 -17.67
N ASN A 131 50.04 -39.64 -17.43
CA ASN A 131 50.27 -41.09 -17.46
C ASN A 131 49.58 -41.80 -18.64
N ALA A 132 48.92 -41.05 -19.53
CA ALA A 132 48.26 -41.59 -20.72
C ALA A 132 49.12 -41.35 -21.98
N ALA A 133 49.59 -42.42 -22.61
CA ALA A 133 50.20 -42.35 -23.94
C ALA A 133 49.15 -41.88 -24.97
N PRO A 134 49.55 -41.13 -26.03
CA PRO A 134 48.61 -40.55 -26.98
C PRO A 134 48.00 -41.61 -27.92
N LEU A 135 46.87 -42.19 -27.51
CA LEU A 135 46.01 -42.95 -28.41
C LEU A 135 45.16 -42.00 -29.23
N MET A 136 45.54 -41.84 -30.50
CA MET A 136 44.78 -41.12 -31.52
C MET A 136 43.40 -41.76 -31.70
N LEU A 137 42.35 -41.08 -31.25
CA LEU A 137 40.96 -41.41 -31.62
C LEU A 137 40.59 -40.66 -32.93
N PRO A 138 39.89 -41.32 -33.87
CA PRO A 138 39.50 -40.69 -35.12
C PRO A 138 38.41 -39.61 -34.89
N PRO A 139 38.32 -38.59 -35.78
CA PRO A 139 37.36 -37.51 -35.62
C PRO A 139 35.93 -38.02 -35.87
N GLN A 140 35.13 -38.09 -34.81
CA GLN A 140 33.68 -38.32 -34.93
C GLN A 140 33.02 -37.04 -35.43
N THR A 141 32.31 -37.13 -36.56
CA THR A 141 31.61 -36.00 -37.19
C THR A 141 30.38 -35.61 -36.38
N LEU A 142 30.43 -34.44 -35.73
CA LEU A 142 29.26 -33.87 -35.06
C LEU A 142 28.29 -33.28 -36.09
N LEU A 143 27.13 -33.92 -36.25
CA LEU A 143 25.99 -33.35 -36.96
C LEU A 143 25.43 -32.15 -36.17
N PRO A 144 25.03 -31.05 -36.83
CA PRO A 144 24.46 -29.90 -36.11
C PRO A 144 23.09 -30.25 -35.54
N LEU A 145 22.89 -30.03 -34.23
CA LEU A 145 21.58 -30.13 -33.61
C LEU A 145 20.74 -28.91 -34.00
N THR A 146 19.85 -29.05 -34.98
CA THR A 146 18.91 -27.99 -35.36
C THR A 146 17.94 -27.72 -34.21
N ILE A 147 18.07 -26.54 -33.58
CA ILE A 147 17.12 -26.06 -32.58
C ILE A 147 15.84 -25.63 -33.31
N GLY A 148 14.79 -26.45 -33.22
CA GLY A 148 13.45 -26.05 -33.63
C GLY A 148 12.86 -25.02 -32.65
N PRO A 149 12.01 -24.08 -33.10
CA PRO A 149 11.38 -23.11 -32.22
C PRO A 149 10.34 -23.80 -31.33
N TYR A 150 10.33 -23.43 -30.05
CA TYR A 150 9.32 -23.91 -29.09
C TYR A 150 7.96 -23.30 -29.41
N GLN A 151 6.97 -24.14 -29.70
CA GLN A 151 5.57 -23.73 -29.80
C GLN A 151 4.78 -24.26 -28.60
N GLY A 152 4.76 -23.47 -27.51
CA GLY A 152 3.73 -23.56 -26.47
C GLY A 152 2.65 -22.53 -26.81
N ARG A 153 1.56 -22.92 -27.48
CA ARG A 153 0.39 -23.62 -26.90
C ARG A 153 -0.34 -22.73 -25.90
N GLU A 154 -1.10 -21.81 -26.46
CA GLU A 154 -2.13 -21.04 -25.75
C GLU A 154 -3.16 -21.99 -25.12
N ALA A 155 -3.57 -21.67 -23.90
CA ALA A 155 -4.78 -22.18 -23.28
C ALA A 155 -5.58 -20.97 -22.79
N ILE A 156 -6.75 -20.79 -23.39
CA ILE A 156 -7.61 -19.61 -23.25
C ILE A 156 -8.28 -19.60 -21.87
N VAL A 157 -8.23 -18.45 -21.19
CA VAL A 157 -9.24 -17.98 -20.23
C VAL A 157 -9.40 -16.47 -20.45
N GLU A 158 -10.57 -16.07 -20.96
CA GLU A 158 -11.11 -14.69 -20.99
C GLU A 158 -11.56 -14.29 -19.56
N GLU A 159 -11.80 -13.07 -19.10
CA GLU A 159 -11.90 -11.68 -19.63
C GLU A 159 -11.35 -10.74 -18.48
N GLU A 160 -11.12 -9.42 -18.55
CA GLU A 160 -11.38 -8.30 -19.48
C GLU A 160 -10.12 -7.39 -19.60
N GLY A 161 -10.21 -6.31 -20.40
CA GLY A 161 -9.74 -4.99 -19.96
C GLY A 161 -8.42 -4.42 -20.53
N GLU A 162 -8.54 -3.35 -21.32
CA GLU A 162 -7.54 -2.27 -21.50
C GLU A 162 -6.24 -2.53 -22.31
N GLN A 163 -6.44 -2.72 -23.62
CA GLN A 163 -5.77 -1.97 -24.70
C GLN A 163 -4.24 -1.74 -24.61
N ALA A 164 -3.47 -2.73 -25.07
CA ALA A 164 -2.03 -2.57 -25.35
C ALA A 164 -1.77 -1.69 -26.60
N ARG A 165 -0.83 -0.73 -26.47
CA ARG A 165 -0.15 -0.06 -27.60
C ARG A 165 1.24 -0.66 -27.80
N PRO A 166 1.79 -0.69 -29.03
CA PRO A 166 3.01 -1.43 -29.33
C PRO A 166 4.24 -0.83 -28.64
N ALA A 167 5.08 -1.71 -28.08
CA ALA A 167 6.30 -1.33 -27.38
C ALA A 167 7.40 -0.92 -28.37
N ASN A 168 7.86 0.32 -28.27
CA ASN A 168 9.15 0.72 -28.81
C ASN A 168 10.25 0.40 -27.80
N ASN A 169 11.25 -0.36 -28.24
CA ASN A 169 12.34 -0.90 -27.42
C ASN A 169 13.03 0.16 -26.57
N THR A 170 12.71 0.20 -25.27
CA THR A 170 13.41 1.05 -24.29
C THR A 170 13.84 0.19 -23.11
N LEU A 171 15.15 -0.06 -23.00
CA LEU A 171 15.79 -0.94 -22.02
C LEU A 171 15.79 -0.39 -20.57
N MET A 172 14.91 0.56 -20.23
CA MET A 172 14.89 1.20 -18.91
C MET A 172 13.47 1.29 -18.31
N PRO A 173 13.26 0.81 -17.06
CA PRO A 173 11.97 0.85 -16.40
C PRO A 173 11.49 2.28 -16.03
N PRO A 174 10.16 2.49 -15.88
CA PRO A 174 9.54 3.82 -15.85
C PRO A 174 9.97 4.76 -14.70
N TRP A 175 10.56 4.24 -13.63
CA TRP A 175 10.97 5.04 -12.48
C TRP A 175 12.20 5.92 -12.75
N MET A 176 13.00 5.61 -13.78
CA MET A 176 14.19 6.40 -14.15
C MET A 176 13.89 7.68 -14.96
N LEU A 177 12.67 7.84 -15.49
CA LEU A 177 12.35 8.94 -16.43
C LEU A 177 11.88 10.24 -15.74
N ARG A 178 12.07 10.38 -14.42
CA ARG A 178 11.46 11.46 -13.62
C ARG A 178 12.22 12.80 -13.56
N HIS A 179 13.21 13.02 -14.43
CA HIS A 179 14.13 14.17 -14.33
C HIS A 179 14.33 14.97 -15.63
N LEU A 180 13.45 14.81 -16.63
CA LEU A 180 13.56 15.49 -17.93
C LEU A 180 12.24 16.16 -18.39
N HIS A 181 11.61 16.92 -17.49
CA HIS A 181 10.67 17.99 -17.83
C HIS A 181 10.79 19.11 -16.79
N GLY A 182 11.48 20.18 -17.17
CA GLY A 182 11.59 21.47 -16.49
C GLY A 182 11.79 22.55 -17.54
#